data_AF-A0A1Q6TYD7-F1
#
_entry.id   AF-A0A1Q6TYD7-F1
#
_cell.length_a   1.000
_cell.length_b   1.000
_cell.length_c   1.000
_cell.angle_alpha   90.00
_cell.angle_beta   90.00
_cell.angle_gamma   90.00
#
_symmetry.space_group_name_H-M   'P 1'
#
loop_
_entity.id
_entity.type
_entity.pdbx_description
1 polymer ?
#
loop_
_entity_poly.entity_id
_entity_poly.type
_entity_poly.pdbx_seq_one_letter_code
_entity_poly.pdbx_strand_id
1 'polypeptide(L)'
;MTEKKQKNLPIDKAEYDALVKECLRIIAEANILFITDLIAFLPISRATFYNYGLDKLDTLKDAINKQRIITKQGLRAKWFKSKSPALQIALYKMIATKEEKEAISNVIFPKEPEKQQEELPIKQMFESLKKSMRDENND
;
A
#
# COMPACT_ATOMS: atom_id res chain seq x y z
N MET A 1 -20.32 6.87 30.78
CA MET A 1 -19.97 5.44 30.58
C MET A 1 -20.49 5.03 29.23
N THR A 2 -19.63 4.84 28.24
CA THR A 2 -20.05 4.48 26.88
C THR A 2 -20.31 2.97 26.84
N GLU A 3 -21.58 2.62 26.90
CA GLU A 3 -22.08 1.27 26.61
C GLU A 3 -21.59 0.87 25.22
N LYS A 4 -20.60 -0.02 25.17
CA LYS A 4 -20.22 -0.69 23.91
C LYS A 4 -21.43 -1.51 23.49
N LYS A 5 -22.18 -1.02 22.50
CA LYS A 5 -23.22 -1.79 21.78
C LYS A 5 -22.70 -3.21 21.57
N GLN A 6 -23.35 -4.17 22.20
CA GLN A 6 -23.04 -5.58 22.01
C GLN A 6 -23.35 -5.89 20.54
N LYS A 7 -22.29 -5.95 19.72
CA LYS A 7 -22.42 -6.29 18.31
C LYS A 7 -22.91 -7.74 18.30
N ASN A 8 -24.11 -7.96 17.77
CA ASN A 8 -24.64 -9.31 17.65
C ASN A 8 -23.64 -10.12 16.81
N LEU A 9 -23.07 -11.17 17.40
CA LEU A 9 -22.17 -12.04 16.66
C LEU A 9 -22.97 -12.82 15.60
N PRO A 10 -22.36 -13.14 14.45
CA PRO A 10 -23.06 -13.79 13.34
C PRO A 10 -23.40 -15.27 13.63
N ILE A 11 -22.73 -15.87 14.61
CA ILE A 11 -22.90 -17.24 15.10
C ILE A 11 -22.68 -17.25 16.62
N ASP A 12 -22.80 -18.42 17.26
CA ASP A 12 -22.47 -18.57 18.67
C ASP A 12 -21.04 -18.07 18.97
N LYS A 13 -20.86 -17.43 20.13
CA LYS A 13 -19.58 -16.80 20.48
C LYS A 13 -18.45 -17.82 20.56
N ALA A 14 -18.70 -19.02 21.08
CA ALA A 14 -17.66 -20.04 21.20
C ALA A 14 -17.22 -20.53 19.82
N GLU A 15 -18.16 -20.70 18.89
CA GLU A 15 -17.88 -21.08 17.51
C GLU A 15 -17.10 -19.99 16.76
N TYR A 16 -17.48 -18.72 16.95
CA TYR A 16 -16.77 -17.59 16.36
C TYR A 16 -15.32 -17.49 16.85
N ASP A 17 -15.12 -17.61 18.17
CA ASP A 17 -13.78 -17.58 18.76
C ASP A 17 -12.93 -18.78 18.30
N ALA A 18 -13.55 -19.96 18.11
CA ALA A 18 -12.87 -21.12 17.55
C ALA A 18 -12.45 -20.90 16.09
N LEU A 19 -13.33 -20.32 15.26
CA LEU A 19 -13.02 -19.97 13.87
C LEU A 19 -11.90 -18.94 13.77
N VAL A 20 -11.87 -17.93 14.66
CA VAL A 20 -10.78 -16.94 14.71
C VAL A 20 -9.45 -17.61 15.10
N LYS A 21 -9.45 -18.52 16.07
CA LYS A 21 -8.26 -19.30 16.43
C LYS A 21 -7.75 -20.14 15.27
N GLU A 22 -8.66 -20.78 14.54
CA GLU A 22 -8.31 -21.57 13.37
C GLU A 22 -7.70 -20.71 12.25
N CYS A 23 -8.27 -19.53 11.99
CA CYS A 23 -7.68 -18.55 11.08
C CYS A 23 -6.22 -18.22 11.47
N LEU A 24 -5.98 -17.92 12.75
CA LEU A 24 -4.64 -17.60 13.26
C LEU A 24 -3.65 -18.76 13.09
N ARG A 25 -4.10 -19.99 13.32
CA ARG A 25 -3.31 -21.21 13.14
C ARG A 25 -2.90 -21.39 11.67
N ILE A 26 -3.87 -21.31 10.76
CA ILE A 26 -3.64 -21.42 9.31
C ILE A 26 -2.67 -20.34 8.82
N ILE A 27 -2.84 -19.09 9.27
CA ILE A 27 -1.95 -17.98 8.88
C ILE A 27 -0.49 -18.30 9.19
N ALA A 28 -0.22 -18.84 10.37
CA ALA A 28 1.13 -19.16 10.82
C ALA A 28 1.72 -20.38 10.11
N GLU A 29 0.96 -21.47 10.02
CA GLU A 29 1.45 -22.74 9.46
C GLU A 29 1.62 -22.69 7.93
N ALA A 30 0.67 -22.10 7.22
CA ALA A 30 0.68 -22.05 5.76
C ALA A 30 1.39 -20.81 5.20
N ASN A 31 2.00 -19.97 6.06
CA ASN A 31 2.66 -18.72 5.66
C ASN A 31 1.74 -17.81 4.82
N ILE A 32 0.51 -17.57 5.32
CA ILE A 32 -0.49 -16.82 4.55
C ILE A 32 -0.09 -15.35 4.43
N LEU A 33 0.03 -14.88 3.19
CA LEU A 33 0.40 -13.50 2.87
C LEU A 33 -0.79 -12.66 2.42
N PHE A 34 -1.93 -13.26 2.09
CA PHE A 34 -3.11 -12.56 1.57
C PHE A 34 -4.40 -13.14 2.17
N ILE A 35 -5.40 -12.28 2.38
CA ILE A 35 -6.71 -12.70 2.91
C ILE A 35 -7.39 -13.67 1.94
N THR A 36 -7.22 -13.50 0.63
CA THR A 36 -7.74 -14.40 -0.40
C THR A 36 -7.29 -15.83 -0.20
N ASP A 37 -6.04 -16.01 0.20
CA ASP A 37 -5.45 -17.32 0.41
C ASP A 37 -6.02 -17.91 1.69
N LEU A 38 -6.10 -17.14 2.78
CA LEU A 38 -6.74 -17.57 4.02
C LEU A 38 -8.15 -18.15 3.77
N ILE A 39 -8.96 -17.45 2.98
CA ILE A 39 -10.32 -17.88 2.65
C ILE A 39 -10.32 -19.23 1.93
N ALA A 40 -9.35 -19.49 1.05
CA ALA A 40 -9.24 -20.75 0.32
C ALA A 40 -8.88 -21.95 1.22
N PHE A 41 -8.24 -21.71 2.37
CA PHE A 41 -7.90 -22.74 3.36
C PHE A 41 -9.02 -23.02 4.36
N LEU A 42 -10.02 -22.14 4.48
CA LEU A 42 -11.10 -22.30 5.44
C LEU A 42 -12.25 -23.13 4.86
N PRO A 43 -12.93 -23.96 5.68
CA PRO A 43 -14.11 -24.72 5.27
C PRO A 43 -15.38 -23.85 5.23
N ILE A 44 -15.26 -22.57 4.86
CA ILE A 44 -16.39 -21.64 4.76
C ILE A 44 -16.35 -20.91 3.41
N SER A 45 -17.52 -20.52 2.93
CA SER A 45 -17.58 -19.72 1.72
C SER A 45 -16.94 -18.35 1.91
N ARG A 46 -16.42 -17.77 0.82
CA ARG A 46 -15.96 -16.37 0.79
C ARG A 46 -17.02 -15.40 1.33
N ALA A 47 -18.29 -15.59 0.95
CA ALA A 47 -19.38 -14.74 1.41
C ALA A 47 -19.54 -14.83 2.93
N THR A 48 -19.49 -16.04 3.49
CA THR A 48 -19.53 -16.28 4.95
C THR A 48 -18.40 -15.55 5.66
N PHE A 49 -17.16 -15.62 5.13
CA PHE A 49 -16.00 -14.95 5.73
C PHE A 49 -16.21 -13.42 5.88
N TYR A 50 -16.70 -12.76 4.84
CA TYR A 50 -16.99 -11.31 4.87
C TYR A 50 -18.22 -10.97 5.71
N ASN A 51 -19.27 -11.78 5.63
CA ASN A 51 -20.48 -11.60 6.45
C ASN A 51 -20.16 -11.70 7.94
N TYR A 52 -19.21 -12.57 8.31
CA TYR A 52 -18.75 -12.71 9.69
C TYR A 52 -17.76 -11.62 10.13
N GLY A 53 -17.38 -10.71 9.20
CA GLY A 53 -16.48 -9.60 9.47
C GLY A 53 -15.06 -10.02 9.85
N LEU A 54 -14.64 -11.24 9.47
CA LEU A 54 -13.29 -11.75 9.78
C LEU A 54 -12.22 -10.90 9.09
N ASP A 55 -12.51 -10.35 7.90
CA ASP A 55 -11.64 -9.42 7.18
C ASP A 55 -11.36 -8.12 7.95
N LYS A 56 -12.24 -7.75 8.89
CA LYS A 56 -12.15 -6.51 9.65
C LYS A 56 -11.40 -6.66 10.97
N LEU A 57 -11.18 -7.89 11.43
CA LEU A 57 -10.48 -8.16 12.69
C LEU A 57 -9.02 -7.74 12.59
N ASP A 58 -8.62 -6.80 13.45
CA ASP A 58 -7.23 -6.33 13.51
C ASP A 58 -6.27 -7.46 13.88
N THR A 59 -6.70 -8.41 14.72
CA THR A 59 -5.91 -9.61 15.07
C THR A 59 -5.50 -10.44 13.85
N LEU A 60 -6.41 -10.64 12.89
CA LEU A 60 -6.12 -11.39 11.66
C LEU A 60 -5.27 -10.56 10.69
N LYS A 61 -5.55 -9.26 10.57
CA LYS A 61 -4.75 -8.35 9.73
C LYS A 61 -3.31 -8.28 10.23
N ASP A 62 -3.12 -8.14 11.53
CA ASP A 62 -1.81 -8.07 12.17
C ASP A 62 -1.04 -9.39 12.04
N ALA A 63 -1.73 -10.53 12.18
CA ALA A 63 -1.11 -11.84 11.95
C ALA A 63 -0.60 -11.98 10.51
N ILE A 64 -1.42 -11.63 9.51
CA ILE A 64 -1.01 -11.66 8.09
C ILE A 64 0.13 -10.66 7.85
N ASN A 65 0.07 -9.45 8.42
CA ASN A 65 1.12 -8.45 8.27
C ASN A 65 2.44 -8.91 8.89
N LYS A 66 2.40 -9.53 10.07
CA LYS A 66 3.55 -10.16 10.71
C LYS A 66 4.17 -11.20 9.80
N GLN A 67 3.36 -12.06 9.18
CA GLN A 67 3.85 -13.08 8.26
C GLN A 67 4.51 -12.48 7.00
N ARG A 68 3.95 -11.39 6.47
CA ARG A 68 4.59 -10.60 5.39
C ARG A 68 5.93 -10.01 5.81
N ILE A 69 6.03 -9.48 7.02
CA ILE A 69 7.28 -8.91 7.56
C ILE A 69 8.35 -10.00 7.66
N ILE A 70 8.02 -11.13 8.28
CA ILE A 70 8.93 -12.28 8.43
C ILE A 70 9.42 -12.77 7.07
N THR A 71 8.50 -12.96 6.12
CA THR A 71 8.84 -13.40 4.75
C THR A 71 9.75 -12.41 4.04
N LYS A 72 9.44 -11.10 4.12
CA LYS A 72 10.29 -10.05 3.54
C LYS A 72 11.69 -10.03 4.17
N GLN A 73 11.78 -10.19 5.49
CA GLN A 73 13.06 -10.25 6.20
C GLN A 73 13.88 -11.48 5.77
N GLY A 74 13.24 -12.66 5.69
CA GLY A 74 13.87 -13.89 5.23
C GLY A 74 14.40 -13.79 3.79
N LEU A 75 13.61 -13.21 2.88
CA LEU A 75 14.04 -12.95 1.50
C LEU A 75 15.26 -12.04 1.44
N ARG A 76 15.25 -10.91 2.16
CA ARG A 76 16.40 -9.98 2.19
C ARG A 76 17.64 -10.64 2.76
N ALA A 77 17.52 -11.42 3.84
CA ALA A 77 18.63 -12.16 4.42
C ALA A 77 19.21 -13.20 3.44
N LYS A 78 18.34 -13.88 2.68
CA LYS A 78 18.75 -14.83 1.63
C LYS A 78 19.44 -14.13 0.46
N TRP A 79 18.91 -13.00 0.00
CA TRP A 79 19.49 -12.23 -1.11
C TRP A 79 20.82 -11.60 -0.74
N PHE A 80 20.97 -11.11 0.50
CA PHE A 80 22.22 -10.56 1.01
C PHE A 80 23.36 -11.58 0.97
N LYS A 81 23.07 -12.85 1.29
CA LYS A 81 24.05 -13.95 1.25
C LYS A 81 24.24 -14.55 -0.15
N SER A 82 23.44 -14.15 -1.14
CA SER A 82 23.47 -14.73 -2.47
C SER A 82 24.63 -14.19 -3.30
N LYS A 83 25.19 -15.04 -4.17
CA LYS A 83 26.20 -14.66 -5.18
C LYS A 83 25.56 -14.27 -6.52
N SER A 84 24.24 -14.35 -6.66
CA SER A 84 23.54 -13.99 -7.89
C SER A 84 23.55 -12.46 -8.07
N PRO A 85 24.14 -11.92 -9.16
CA PRO A 85 24.15 -10.49 -9.40
C PRO A 85 22.73 -9.90 -9.46
N ALA A 86 21.77 -10.64 -10.03
CA ALA A 86 20.38 -10.22 -10.10
C ALA A 86 19.74 -10.01 -8.72
N LEU A 87 19.99 -10.93 -7.77
CA LEU A 87 19.47 -10.81 -6.40
C LEU A 87 20.14 -9.70 -5.60
N GLN A 88 21.43 -9.47 -5.82
CA GLN A 88 22.17 -8.36 -5.20
C GLN A 88 21.65 -7.01 -5.70
N ILE A 89 21.47 -6.86 -7.02
CA ILE A 89 20.88 -5.66 -7.62
C ILE A 89 19.44 -5.45 -7.12
N ALA A 90 18.64 -6.51 -7.02
CA ALA A 90 17.28 -6.43 -6.49
C ALA A 90 17.25 -5.94 -5.03
N LEU A 91 18.14 -6.47 -4.18
CA LEU A 91 18.26 -6.03 -2.79
C LEU A 91 18.72 -4.58 -2.71
N TYR A 92 19.72 -4.18 -3.49
CA TYR A 92 20.20 -2.80 -3.53
C TYR A 92 19.09 -1.84 -3.96
N LYS A 93 18.34 -2.15 -5.02
CA LYS A 93 17.18 -1.36 -5.48
C LYS A 93 16.08 -1.20 -4.42
N MET A 94 15.96 -2.11 -3.46
CA MET A 94 14.98 -1.97 -2.37
C MET A 94 15.39 -0.93 -1.33
N ILE A 95 16.68 -0.74 -1.10
CA ILE A 95 17.22 0.15 -0.05
C ILE A 95 17.80 1.45 -0.60
N ALA A 96 18.10 1.49 -1.89
CA ALA A 96 18.70 2.62 -2.59
C ALA A 96 17.81 3.87 -2.58
N THR A 97 18.43 5.05 -2.64
CA THR A 97 17.77 6.32 -2.92
C THR A 97 17.27 6.37 -4.37
N LYS A 98 16.56 7.43 -4.75
CA LYS A 98 16.08 7.59 -6.13
C LYS A 98 17.26 7.70 -7.10
N GLU A 99 18.27 8.48 -6.74
CA GLU A 99 19.47 8.75 -7.52
C GLU A 99 20.31 7.48 -7.74
N GLU A 100 20.50 6.68 -6.67
CA GLU A 100 21.19 5.38 -6.76
C GLU A 100 20.43 4.38 -7.64
N LYS A 101 19.09 4.37 -7.57
CA LYS A 101 18.26 3.53 -8.44
C LYS A 101 18.36 3.93 -9.90
N GLU A 102 18.44 5.22 -10.19
CA GLU A 102 18.62 5.74 -11.55
C GLU A 102 19.98 5.33 -12.12
N ALA A 103 21.06 5.48 -11.33
CA ALA A 103 22.41 5.11 -11.75
C ALA A 103 22.57 3.60 -12.04
N ILE A 104 21.87 2.74 -11.28
CA ILE A 104 21.93 1.28 -11.44
C ILE A 104 20.84 0.73 -12.38
N SER A 105 19.94 1.58 -12.88
CA SER A 105 18.87 1.16 -13.79
C SER A 105 19.24 1.48 -15.22
N ASN A 106 19.00 0.52 -16.12
CA ASN A 106 19.12 0.74 -17.56
C ASN A 106 17.93 1.52 -18.14
N VAL A 107 16.96 1.91 -17.30
CA VAL A 107 15.76 2.65 -17.70
C VAL A 107 16.03 4.15 -17.54
N ILE A 108 15.96 4.88 -18.65
CA ILE A 108 15.92 6.35 -18.65
C ILE A 108 14.56 6.74 -18.07
N PHE A 109 14.54 7.27 -16.86
CA PHE A 109 13.32 7.86 -16.33
C PHE A 109 13.04 9.14 -17.12
N PRO A 110 11.87 9.28 -17.76
CA PRO A 110 11.51 10.55 -18.36
C PRO A 110 11.57 11.60 -17.25
N LYS A 111 12.37 12.66 -17.45
CA LYS A 111 12.34 13.81 -16.55
C LYS A 111 10.87 14.22 -16.42
N GLU A 112 10.40 14.37 -15.18
CA GLU A 112 9.07 14.96 -14.97
C GLU A 112 9.02 16.22 -15.83
N PRO A 113 7.93 16.43 -16.62
CA PRO A 113 7.84 17.64 -17.40
C PRO A 113 8.04 18.78 -16.42
N GLU A 114 9.10 19.58 -16.63
CA GLU A 114 9.28 20.81 -15.88
C GLU A 114 7.93 21.49 -15.94
N LYS A 115 7.29 21.71 -14.78
CA LYS A 115 6.03 22.43 -14.74
C LYS A 115 6.38 23.78 -15.36
N GLN A 116 6.05 23.96 -16.64
CA GLN A 116 5.97 25.28 -17.22
C GLN A 116 5.06 26.01 -16.25
N GLN A 117 5.62 26.99 -15.54
CA GLN A 117 4.79 27.89 -14.77
C GLN A 117 3.83 28.48 -15.80
N GLU A 118 2.61 27.94 -15.87
CA GLU A 118 1.54 28.58 -16.61
C GLU A 118 1.53 30.00 -16.09
N GLU A 119 1.94 30.96 -16.92
CA GLU A 119 1.86 32.35 -16.53
C GLU A 119 0.42 32.58 -16.12
N LEU A 120 0.22 32.83 -14.82
CA LEU A 120 -1.10 32.89 -14.22
C LEU A 120 -1.97 33.80 -15.11
N PRO A 121 -3.20 33.39 -15.48
CA PRO A 121 -4.09 34.17 -16.36
C PRO A 121 -4.22 35.64 -15.92
N ILE A 122 -4.08 35.87 -14.62
CA ILE A 122 -4.03 37.16 -13.96
C ILE A 122 -2.91 38.06 -14.51
N LYS A 123 -1.69 37.56 -14.71
CA LYS A 123 -0.55 38.34 -15.24
C LYS A 123 -0.81 38.83 -16.66
N GLN A 124 -1.36 37.96 -17.52
CA GLN A 124 -1.75 38.31 -18.89
C GLN A 124 -2.90 39.33 -18.91
N MET A 125 -3.88 39.18 -18.01
CA MET A 125 -4.98 40.13 -17.84
C MET A 125 -4.48 41.51 -17.37
N PHE A 126 -3.55 41.56 -16.41
CA PHE A 126 -2.93 42.81 -15.94
C PHE A 126 -2.09 43.51 -17.02
N GLU A 127 -1.38 42.75 -17.86
CA GLU A 127 -0.64 43.32 -19.00
C GLU A 127 -1.58 43.89 -20.06
N SER A 128 -2.67 43.19 -20.36
CA SER A 128 -3.69 43.68 -21.29
C SER A 128 -4.38 44.96 -20.77
N LEU A 129 -4.68 45.02 -19.46
CA LEU A 129 -5.20 46.22 -18.80
C LEU A 129 -4.19 47.38 -18.82
N LYS A 130 -2.91 47.12 -18.55
CA LYS A 130 -1.86 48.16 -18.64
C LYS A 130 -1.73 48.72 -20.06
N LYS A 131 -1.95 47.88 -21.07
CA LYS A 131 -1.89 48.29 -22.47
C LYS A 131 -3.07 49.18 -22.84
N SER A 132 -4.30 48.78 -22.51
CA SER A 132 -5.49 49.61 -22.76
C SER A 132 -5.43 50.96 -22.04
N MET A 133 -4.92 50.98 -20.80
CA MET A 133 -4.73 52.21 -20.02
C MET A 133 -3.63 53.12 -20.57
N ARG A 134 -2.66 52.60 -21.33
CA ARG A 134 -1.66 53.43 -22.03
C ARG A 134 -2.22 54.02 -23.30
N ASP A 135 -3.04 53.27 -24.01
CA ASP A 135 -3.64 53.69 -25.27
C ASP A 135 -4.71 54.78 -25.05
N GLU A 136 -5.43 54.77 -23.92
CA GLU A 136 -6.42 55.82 -23.55
C GLU A 136 -5.79 57.14 -23.06
N ASN A 137 -4.51 57.16 -22.68
CA ASN A 137 -3.82 58.37 -22.21
C ASN A 137 -2.97 59.05 -23.28
N ASN A 138 -3.07 58.60 -24.54
CA ASN A 138 -2.26 59.08 -25.66
C ASN A 138 -3.10 59.64 -26.84
N ASP A 139 -4.37 59.93 -26.59
CA ASP A 139 -5.28 60.81 -27.35
C ASP A 139 -5.67 62.02 -26.47
#